data_AF-A0A7M4EZQ1-F1
#
_entry.id   AF-A0A7M4EZQ1-F1
#
_cell.length_a   1.000
_cell.length_b   1.000
_cell.length_c   1.000
_cell.angle_alpha   90.00
_cell.angle_beta   90.00
_cell.angle_gamma   90.00
#
_symmetry.space_group_name_H-M   'P 1'
#
loop_
_entity.id
_entity.type
_entity.pdbx_description
1 polymer ?
#
loop_
_entity_poly.entity_id
_entity_poly.type
_entity_poly.pdbx_seq_one_letter_code
_entity_poly.pdbx_strand_id
1 'polypeptide(L)'
;MLEQIHLLAAVTVLGVLEQAYFSLQVIYARRTYGISPPKVAGPPEFERIFRAQVNCSEYFPIFLAVLWQAGLFFHQGLAAVCGLLYLYARYLYFTGYKESASGR
;
A
#
# COMPACT_ATOMS: atom_id res chain seq x y z
N MET A 1 -21.06 18.88 -2.97
CA MET A 1 -19.92 18.45 -2.13
C MET A 1 -19.54 17.00 -2.39
N LEU A 2 -20.44 16.02 -2.23
CA LEU A 2 -20.13 14.59 -2.52
C LEU A 2 -19.65 14.35 -3.95
N GLU A 3 -20.27 14.98 -4.95
CA GLU A 3 -19.83 14.89 -6.35
C GLU A 3 -18.42 15.46 -6.59
N GLN A 4 -17.88 16.28 -5.69
CA GLN A 4 -16.53 16.85 -5.83
C GLN A 4 -15.46 16.02 -5.10
N ILE A 5 -15.85 14.95 -4.40
CA ILE A 5 -14.91 14.10 -3.63
C ILE A 5 -15.05 12.60 -3.91
N HIS A 6 -16.11 12.17 -4.60
CA HIS A 6 -16.40 10.75 -4.83
C HIS A 6 -15.22 9.96 -5.45
N LEU A 7 -14.49 10.53 -6.42
CA LEU A 7 -13.30 9.89 -6.98
C LEU A 7 -12.17 9.73 -5.97
N LEU A 8 -11.93 10.73 -5.11
CA LEU A 8 -10.88 10.68 -4.09
C LEU A 8 -11.24 9.65 -3.02
N ALA A 9 -12.52 9.61 -2.63
CA ALA A 9 -13.05 8.61 -1.71
C ALA A 9 -12.91 7.20 -2.28
N ALA A 10 -13.25 6.99 -3.56
CA ALA A 10 -13.09 5.69 -4.23
C ALA A 10 -11.62 5.23 -4.25
N VAL A 11 -10.69 6.12 -4.63
CA VAL A 11 -9.25 5.82 -4.61
C VAL A 11 -8.75 5.56 -3.18
N THR A 12 -9.25 6.31 -2.20
CA THR A 12 -8.92 6.09 -0.78
C THR A 12 -9.35 4.71 -0.32
N VAL A 13 -10.59 4.29 -0.62
CA VAL A 13 -11.09 2.95 -0.31
C VAL A 13 -10.25 1.87 -0.99
N LEU A 14 -9.91 2.05 -2.26
CA LEU A 14 -9.03 1.13 -2.97
C LEU A 14 -7.65 1.01 -2.30
N GLY A 15 -7.07 2.13 -1.87
CA GLY A 15 -5.82 2.13 -1.13
C GLY A 15 -5.90 1.43 0.22
N VAL A 16 -7.02 1.56 0.94
CA VAL A 16 -7.27 0.80 2.18
C VAL A 16 -7.34 -0.70 1.91
N LEU A 17 -8.05 -1.10 0.85
CA LEU A 17 -8.14 -2.51 0.43
C LEU A 17 -6.77 -3.08 0.04
N GLU A 18 -5.92 -2.28 -0.62
CA GLU A 18 -4.55 -2.67 -0.94
C GLU A 18 -3.70 -2.89 0.34
N GLN A 19 -3.76 -1.97 1.31
CA GLN A 19 -3.07 -2.13 2.60
C GLN A 19 -3.58 -3.36 3.37
N ALA A 20 -4.89 -3.64 3.31
CA ALA A 20 -5.48 -4.84 3.88
C ALA A 20 -4.93 -6.10 3.19
N TYR A 21 -4.82 -6.09 1.86
CA TYR A 21 -4.20 -7.17 1.10
C TYR A 21 -2.74 -7.41 1.52
N PHE A 22 -1.91 -6.37 1.61
CA PHE A 22 -0.52 -6.50 2.06
C PHE A 22 -0.43 -7.06 3.50
N SER A 23 -1.33 -6.62 4.38
CA SER A 23 -1.43 -7.13 5.75
C SER A 23 -1.77 -8.62 5.78
N LEU A 24 -2.72 -9.06 4.94
CA LEU A 24 -3.05 -10.48 4.76
C LEU A 24 -1.84 -11.27 4.25
N GLN A 25 -1.10 -10.76 3.28
CA GLN A 25 0.13 -11.41 2.78
C GLN A 25 1.16 -11.63 3.90
N VAL A 26 1.34 -10.66 4.81
CA VAL A 26 2.19 -10.83 6.00
C VAL A 26 1.64 -11.91 6.93
N ILE A 27 0.33 -11.94 7.17
CA ILE A 27 -0.32 -12.98 8.00
C ILE A 27 -0.08 -14.38 7.40
N TYR A 28 -0.24 -14.54 6.09
CA TYR A 28 0.05 -15.79 5.41
C TYR A 28 1.52 -16.17 5.54
N ALA A 29 2.44 -15.23 5.30
CA ALA A 29 3.87 -15.47 5.44
C ALA A 29 4.24 -15.90 6.88
N ARG A 30 3.65 -15.28 7.91
CA ARG A 30 3.85 -15.70 9.31
C ARG A 30 3.47 -17.15 9.53
N ARG A 31 2.36 -17.61 8.95
CA ARG A 31 1.92 -19.01 9.03
C ARG A 31 2.87 -19.94 8.28
N THR A 32 3.26 -19.56 7.06
CA THR A 32 4.18 -20.35 6.22
C THR A 32 5.56 -20.54 6.86
N TYR A 33 6.13 -19.49 7.44
CA TYR A 33 7.47 -19.50 8.03
C TYR A 33 7.48 -19.74 9.54
N GLY A 34 6.32 -19.99 10.17
CA GLY A 34 6.22 -20.24 11.61
C GLY A 34 6.62 -19.06 12.51
N ILE A 35 6.43 -17.81 12.03
CA ILE A 35 6.85 -16.60 12.74
C ILE A 35 5.70 -16.03 13.59
N SER A 36 5.61 -16.49 14.83
CA SER A 36 4.65 -15.98 15.82
C SER A 36 4.97 -14.54 16.24
N PRO A 37 3.96 -13.65 16.35
CA PRO A 37 4.12 -12.37 17.05
C PRO A 37 4.68 -12.59 18.48
N PRO A 38 5.51 -11.66 19.01
CA PRO A 38 5.88 -10.34 18.47
C PRO A 38 7.08 -10.37 17.50
N LYS A 39 7.57 -11.56 17.10
CA LYS A 39 8.77 -11.64 16.25
C LYS A 39 8.52 -11.00 14.89
N VAL A 40 9.50 -10.23 14.42
CA VAL A 40 9.52 -9.59 13.10
C VAL A 40 10.75 -9.96 12.27
N ALA A 41 11.64 -10.77 12.83
CA ALA A 41 12.80 -11.35 12.15
C ALA A 41 12.54 -12.83 11.82
N GLY A 42 13.11 -13.32 10.73
CA GLY A 42 12.90 -14.68 10.22
C GLY A 42 13.74 -14.95 8.97
N PRO A 43 13.36 -15.94 8.13
CA PRO A 43 14.00 -16.13 6.84
C PRO A 43 13.92 -14.85 5.99
N PRO A 44 14.92 -14.57 5.12
CA PRO A 44 14.94 -13.37 4.29
C PRO A 44 13.65 -13.17 3.48
N GLU A 45 12.99 -14.23 3.04
CA GLU A 45 11.71 -14.21 2.31
C GLU A 45 10.59 -13.58 3.15
N PHE A 46 10.48 -13.98 4.42
CA PHE A 46 9.52 -13.42 5.35
C PHE A 46 9.82 -11.95 5.61
N GLU A 47 11.08 -11.62 5.86
CA GLU A 47 11.50 -10.25 6.15
C GLU A 47 11.22 -9.31 4.98
N ARG A 48 11.43 -9.75 3.73
CA ARG A 48 11.07 -8.96 2.54
C ARG A 48 9.58 -8.63 2.49
N ILE A 49 8.71 -9.63 2.67
CA ILE A 49 7.25 -9.42 2.67
C ILE A 49 6.84 -8.47 3.80
N PHE A 50 7.39 -8.67 5.00
CA PHE A 50 7.11 -7.82 6.16
C PHE A 50 7.57 -6.37 5.92
N ARG A 51 8.80 -6.17 5.42
CA ARG A 51 9.35 -4.84 5.13
C ARG A 51 8.64 -4.15 3.98
N ALA A 52 8.21 -4.88 2.96
CA ALA A 52 7.39 -4.35 1.87
C ALA A 52 6.06 -3.79 2.39
N GLN A 53 5.36 -4.55 3.25
CA GLN A 53 4.10 -4.09 3.86
C GLN A 53 4.32 -2.86 4.73
N VAL A 54 5.33 -2.87 5.62
CA VAL A 54 5.63 -1.73 6.50
C VAL A 54 5.94 -0.48 5.69
N ASN A 55 6.77 -0.59 4.64
CA ASN A 55 7.07 0.55 3.77
C ASN A 55 5.81 1.10 3.09
N CYS A 56 4.95 0.23 2.54
CA CYS A 56 3.69 0.67 1.95
C CYS A 56 2.79 1.38 2.99
N SER A 57 2.78 0.92 4.24
CA SER A 57 1.99 1.53 5.31
C SER A 57 2.58 2.86 5.80
N GLU A 58 3.90 3.02 5.88
CA GLU A 58 4.56 4.28 6.27
C GLU A 58 4.26 5.43 5.29
N TYR A 59 4.17 5.11 3.99
CA TYR A 59 3.86 6.11 2.97
C TYR A 59 2.36 6.37 2.78
N PHE A 60 1.49 5.48 3.27
CA PHE A 60 0.05 5.60 3.05
C PHE A 60 -0.56 6.90 3.60
N PRO A 61 -0.20 7.39 4.82
CA PRO A 61 -0.67 8.68 5.31
C PRO A 61 -0.20 9.86 4.45
N ILE A 62 1.03 9.80 3.95
CA ILE A 62 1.59 10.84 3.06
C ILE A 62 0.80 10.87 1.75
N PHE A 63 0.54 9.70 1.17
CA PHE A 63 -0.30 9.55 -0.01
C PHE A 63 -1.69 10.14 0.19
N LEU A 64 -2.37 9.80 1.30
CA LEU A 64 -3.71 10.33 1.58
C LEU A 64 -3.70 11.85 1.72
N ALA A 65 -2.75 12.42 2.47
CA ALA A 65 -2.65 13.87 2.64
C ALA A 65 -2.49 14.58 1.28
N VAL A 66 -1.61 14.07 0.42
CA VAL A 66 -1.35 14.67 -0.90
C VAL A 66 -2.54 14.45 -1.85
N LEU A 67 -3.13 13.26 -1.88
CA LEU A 67 -4.29 12.94 -2.73
C LEU A 67 -5.46 13.90 -2.43
N TRP A 68 -5.79 14.08 -1.16
CA TRP A 68 -6.90 14.93 -0.76
C TRP A 68 -6.60 16.41 -1.00
N GLN A 69 -5.39 16.88 -0.67
CA GLN A 69 -5.00 18.27 -0.96
C GLN A 69 -5.00 18.57 -2.47
N ALA A 70 -4.44 17.68 -3.29
CA ALA A 70 -4.45 17.85 -4.75
C ALA A 70 -5.86 17.77 -5.34
N GLY A 71 -6.69 16.87 -4.82
CA GLY A 71 -8.06 16.71 -5.31
C GLY A 71 -9.00 17.86 -4.94
N LEU A 72 -8.85 18.42 -3.74
CA LEU A 72 -9.68 19.53 -3.25
C LEU A 72 -9.24 20.90 -3.78
N PHE A 73 -7.93 21.13 -3.91
CA PHE A 73 -7.38 22.46 -4.20
C PHE A 73 -6.81 22.62 -5.60
N PHE A 74 -6.72 21.54 -6.39
CA PHE A 74 -6.23 21.61 -7.77
C PHE A 74 -7.22 20.99 -8.76
N HIS A 75 -7.30 19.67 -8.83
CA HIS A 75 -8.19 19.00 -9.78
C HIS A 75 -8.48 17.55 -9.37
N GLN A 76 -9.74 17.27 -9.01
CA GLN A 76 -10.18 15.97 -8.52
C GLN A 76 -9.85 14.81 -9.47
N GLY A 77 -10.17 14.95 -10.77
CA GLY A 77 -9.92 13.90 -11.78
C GLY A 77 -8.44 13.54 -11.94
N LEU A 78 -7.55 14.53 -12.11
CA LEU A 78 -6.11 14.31 -12.19
C LEU A 78 -5.55 13.69 -10.91
N ALA A 79 -5.97 14.19 -9.74
CA ALA A 79 -5.55 13.62 -8.45
C ALA A 79 -5.96 12.14 -8.33
N ALA A 80 -7.17 11.78 -8.78
CA ALA A 80 -7.63 10.40 -8.78
C ALA A 80 -6.81 9.51 -9.74
N VAL A 81 -6.51 9.96 -10.96
CA VAL A 81 -5.68 9.23 -11.92
C VAL A 81 -4.27 9.01 -11.38
N CYS A 82 -3.62 10.06 -10.86
CA CYS A 82 -2.33 9.95 -10.20
C CYS A 82 -2.38 9.00 -9.00
N GLY A 83 -3.48 9.02 -8.24
CA GLY A 83 -3.68 8.12 -7.11
C GLY A 83 -3.80 6.66 -7.54
N LEU A 84 -4.52 6.36 -8.63
CA LEU A 84 -4.58 5.01 -9.19
C LEU A 84 -3.20 4.53 -9.67
N LEU A 85 -2.42 5.41 -10.33
CA LEU A 85 -1.05 5.10 -10.74
C LEU A 85 -0.15 4.81 -9.53
N TYR A 86 -0.29 5.59 -8.45
CA TYR A 86 0.43 5.35 -7.21
C TYR A 86 0.10 3.99 -6.60
N LEU A 87 -1.18 3.63 -6.49
CA LEU A 87 -1.60 2.32 -5.97
C LEU A 87 -1.06 1.19 -6.86
N TYR A 88 -1.18 1.32 -8.18
CA TYR A 88 -0.61 0.32 -9.09
C TYR A 88 0.92 0.16 -8.92
N ALA A 89 1.65 1.26 -8.77
CA ALA A 89 3.08 1.22 -8.50
C ALA A 89 3.39 0.57 -7.13
N ARG A 90 2.56 0.81 -6.11
CA ARG A 90 2.70 0.18 -4.79
C ARG A 90 2.45 -1.32 -4.82
N TYR A 91 1.46 -1.76 -5.58
CA TYR A 91 1.23 -3.17 -5.84
C TYR A 91 2.46 -3.82 -6.49
N LEU A 92 3.00 -3.23 -7.57
CA LEU A 92 4.19 -3.74 -8.26
C LEU A 92 5.42 -3.80 -7.34
N TYR A 93 5.67 -2.72 -6.58
CA TYR A 93 6.73 -2.64 -5.59
C TYR A 93 6.60 -3.78 -4.57
N PHE A 94 5.40 -4.00 -4.03
CA PHE A 94 5.18 -5.05 -3.04
C PHE A 94 5.42 -6.45 -3.63
N THR A 95 4.88 -6.72 -4.83
CA THR A 95 5.05 -8.02 -5.49
C THR A 95 6.51 -8.29 -5.86
N GLY A 96 7.21 -7.29 -6.39
CA GLY A 96 8.61 -7.42 -6.78
C GLY A 96 9.53 -7.56 -5.58
N TYR A 97 9.28 -6.81 -4.50
CA TYR A 97 10.08 -6.93 -3.28
C TYR A 97 9.86 -8.28 -2.57
N LYS A 98 8.64 -8.83 -2.61
CA LYS A 98 8.36 -10.19 -2.12
C LYS A 98 9.24 -11.23 -2.80
N GLU A 99 9.46 -11.11 -4.11
CA GLU A 99 10.30 -12.03 -4.89
C GLU A 99 11.79 -11.83 -4.64
N SER A 100 12.28 -10.60 -4.73
CA SER A 100 13.70 -10.30 -4.54
C SER A 100 13.95 -8.88 -4.03
N ALA A 101 15.04 -8.67 -3.28
CA ALA A 101 15.39 -7.34 -2.78
C ALA A 101 15.77 -6.35 -3.90
N SER A 102 16.20 -6.86 -5.06
CA SER A 102 16.50 -6.05 -6.26
C SER A 102 15.27 -5.76 -7.12
N GLY A 103 14.17 -6.51 -6.93
CA GLY A 103 12.91 -6.33 -7.67
C GLY A 103 11.98 -5.26 -7.07
N ARG A 104 12.49 -4.44 -6.14
CA ARG A 104 11.78 -3.31 -5.55
C ARG A 104 11.62 -2.15 -6.53
#